data_AF-A0A7Z9WMD5-F1
#
_entry.id   AF-A0A7Z9WMD5-F1
#
_cell.length_a   1.000
_cell.length_b   1.000
_cell.length_c   1.000
_cell.angle_alpha   90.00
_cell.angle_beta   90.00
_cell.angle_gamma   90.00
#
_symmetry.space_group_name_H-M   'P 1'
#
loop_
_entity.id
_entity.type
_entity.pdbx_description
1 polymer ?
#
loop_
_entity_poly.entity_id
_entity_poly.type
_entity_poly.pdbx_seq_one_letter_code
_entity_poly.pdbx_strand_id
1 'polypeptide(L)'
;MALLEIDRQKCTGCGLCVDACPFGSLSLDEEGIAVVDESCTGCGACIDVCPVEALSLPEREVVEEVDLSQYQGVWFWVEQFRGEAHPISWEMAGKGRELADRLGTILTACVLGHKVEKIAQQAIYYGADRVFLVDDPSLHVYRTDPYAATLVALVKKYKPEIFILGASTRGRDLAGSVATKLRTGLTADCTGLDIDPETRLLRQTRPAFGGNIMATILCPNRRPQMATVRHRVFEMPEPDTSRQGQIIREEPVMSEEEIAIKVVDFIAEEGKVSLADAKIIVSGG
;
A
#
# COMPACT_ATOMS: atom_id res chain seq x y z
N MET A 1 -0.92 -18.45 20.80
CA MET A 1 -1.99 -19.21 20.09
C MET A 1 -1.35 -20.11 19.05
N ALA A 2 -1.27 -21.42 19.34
CA ALA A 2 -0.77 -22.41 18.40
C ALA A 2 -1.67 -22.46 17.15
N LEU A 3 -1.06 -22.55 15.97
CA LEU A 3 -1.76 -22.53 14.69
C LEU A 3 -2.40 -23.87 14.32
N LEU A 4 -2.22 -24.93 15.12
CA LEU A 4 -2.67 -26.29 14.80
C LEU A 4 -3.85 -26.69 15.69
N GLU A 5 -4.93 -27.17 15.09
CA GLU A 5 -6.09 -27.72 15.76
C GLU A 5 -6.00 -29.26 15.80
N ILE A 6 -6.33 -29.85 16.95
CA ILE A 6 -6.24 -31.29 17.20
C ILE A 6 -7.61 -31.80 17.64
N ASP A 7 -8.19 -32.69 16.84
CA ASP A 7 -9.42 -33.40 17.19
C ASP A 7 -9.11 -34.52 18.19
N ARG A 8 -9.37 -34.22 19.47
CA ARG A 8 -9.16 -35.15 20.59
C ARG A 8 -9.97 -36.45 20.49
N GLN A 9 -11.08 -36.46 19.74
CA GLN A 9 -11.91 -37.66 19.61
C GLN A 9 -11.38 -38.62 18.54
N LYS A 10 -10.70 -38.09 17.52
CA LYS A 10 -10.09 -38.90 16.44
C LYS A 10 -8.64 -39.28 16.73
N CYS A 11 -7.94 -38.53 17.58
CA CYS A 11 -6.55 -38.79 17.91
C CYS A 11 -6.39 -40.16 18.58
N THR A 12 -5.59 -41.04 17.96
CA THR A 12 -5.31 -42.38 18.49
C THR A 12 -4.04 -42.44 19.35
N GLY A 13 -3.35 -41.31 19.55
CA GLY A 13 -2.14 -41.24 20.36
C GLY A 13 -0.92 -41.95 19.78
N CYS A 14 -0.89 -42.18 18.47
CA CYS A 14 0.17 -42.94 17.81
C CYS A 14 1.57 -42.32 17.84
N GLY A 15 1.71 -41.04 18.22
CA GLY A 15 3.01 -40.35 18.37
C GLY A 15 3.69 -39.93 17.05
N LEU A 16 3.22 -40.36 15.88
CA LEU A 16 3.84 -40.07 14.58
C LEU A 16 4.00 -38.56 14.30
N CYS A 17 3.08 -37.74 14.80
CA CYS A 17 3.12 -36.29 14.67
C CYS A 17 4.25 -35.63 15.49
N VAL A 18 4.69 -36.27 16.59
CA VAL A 18 5.80 -35.80 17.43
C VAL A 18 7.10 -35.96 16.67
N ASP A 19 7.33 -37.14 16.09
CA ASP A 19 8.53 -37.46 15.32
C ASP A 19 8.62 -36.65 14.02
N ALA A 20 7.48 -36.36 13.39
CA ALA A 20 7.42 -35.57 12.18
C ALA A 20 7.60 -34.05 12.41
N CYS A 21 7.60 -33.58 13.66
CA CYS A 21 7.71 -32.15 13.94
C CYS A 21 9.17 -31.67 13.89
N PRO A 22 9.61 -30.91 12.87
CA PRO A 22 11.00 -30.43 12.79
C PRO A 22 11.32 -29.37 13.86
N PHE A 23 10.29 -28.83 14.53
CA PHE A 23 10.41 -27.78 15.54
C PHE A 23 10.20 -28.30 16.97
N GLY A 24 9.89 -29.59 17.15
CA GLY A 24 9.66 -30.19 18.46
C GLY A 24 8.47 -29.60 19.22
N SER A 25 7.50 -29.00 18.52
CA SER A 25 6.36 -28.29 19.11
C SER A 25 5.18 -29.20 19.48
N LEU A 26 5.31 -30.51 19.30
CA LEU A 26 4.25 -31.50 19.54
C LEU A 26 4.70 -32.47 20.61
N SER A 27 3.82 -32.76 21.56
CA SER A 27 4.02 -33.77 22.60
C SER A 27 2.72 -34.56 22.83
N LEU A 28 2.79 -35.64 23.59
CA LEU A 28 1.60 -36.39 24.02
C LEU A 28 1.28 -36.03 25.47
N ASP A 29 0.02 -35.80 25.78
CA ASP A 29 -0.45 -35.57 27.15
C ASP A 29 -0.60 -36.88 27.95
N GLU A 30 -1.03 -36.76 29.22
CA GLU A 30 -1.22 -37.90 30.13
C GLU A 30 -2.29 -38.90 29.66
N GLU A 31 -3.19 -38.48 28.76
CA GLU A 31 -4.24 -39.30 28.15
C GLU A 31 -3.77 -39.93 26.82
N GLY A 32 -2.52 -39.67 26.42
CA GLY A 32 -1.92 -40.14 25.17
C GLY A 32 -2.37 -39.33 23.94
N ILE A 33 -2.97 -38.16 24.12
CA ILE A 33 -3.45 -37.30 23.03
C ILE A 33 -2.37 -36.30 22.64
N ALA A 34 -2.23 -36.03 21.34
CA ALA A 34 -1.30 -35.02 20.86
C ALA A 34 -1.69 -33.62 21.35
N VAL A 35 -0.72 -32.89 21.89
CA VAL A 35 -0.83 -31.49 22.32
C VAL A 35 0.26 -30.67 21.64
N VAL A 36 -0.08 -29.42 21.33
CA VAL A 36 0.77 -28.49 20.57
C VAL A 36 1.11 -27.26 21.39
N ASP A 37 2.39 -26.91 21.39
CA ASP A 37 2.91 -25.73 22.08
C ASP A 37 2.81 -24.47 21.21
N GLU A 38 2.99 -23.31 21.83
CA GLU A 38 2.97 -22.01 21.13
C GLU A 38 4.11 -21.81 20.13
N SER A 39 5.12 -22.70 20.13
CA SER A 39 6.24 -22.72 19.18
C SER A 39 5.85 -23.23 17.79
N CYS A 40 4.62 -23.71 17.60
CA CYS A 40 4.15 -24.24 16.33
C CYS A 40 4.16 -23.18 15.21
N THR A 41 4.91 -23.46 14.16
CA THR A 41 5.04 -22.59 12.98
C THR A 41 3.96 -22.83 11.91
N GLY A 42 3.06 -23.78 12.12
CA GLY A 42 2.02 -24.13 11.15
C GLY A 42 2.55 -24.74 9.85
N CYS A 43 3.68 -25.45 9.89
CA CYS A 43 4.34 -26.00 8.71
C CYS A 43 3.59 -27.14 7.99
N GLY A 44 2.61 -27.78 8.65
CA GLY A 44 1.77 -28.83 8.05
C GLY A 44 2.36 -30.24 8.08
N ALA A 45 3.63 -30.43 8.47
CA ALA A 45 4.28 -31.75 8.46
C ALA A 45 3.57 -32.84 9.28
N CYS A 46 2.86 -32.44 10.35
CA CYS A 46 2.11 -33.36 11.21
C CYS A 46 0.79 -33.84 10.60
N ILE A 47 0.20 -33.09 9.65
CA ILE A 47 -1.05 -33.47 8.97
C ILE A 47 -0.80 -34.66 8.06
N ASP A 48 0.28 -34.61 7.27
CA ASP A 48 0.59 -35.63 6.26
C ASP A 48 0.88 -37.02 6.84
N VAL A 49 1.36 -37.08 8.09
CA VAL A 49 1.68 -38.34 8.79
C VAL A 49 0.54 -38.86 9.66
N CYS A 50 -0.55 -38.11 9.83
CA CYS A 50 -1.64 -38.52 10.70
C CYS A 50 -2.53 -39.56 9.98
N PRO A 51 -2.55 -40.84 10.41
CA PRO A 51 -3.31 -41.88 9.72
C PRO A 51 -4.83 -41.75 9.91
N VAL A 52 -5.26 -40.91 10.85
CA VAL A 52 -6.66 -40.71 11.25
C VAL A 52 -7.14 -39.27 10.99
N GLU A 53 -6.32 -38.46 10.33
CA GLU A 53 -6.66 -37.07 9.96
C GLU A 53 -7.19 -36.24 11.14
N ALA A 54 -6.61 -36.45 12.33
CA ALA A 54 -7.00 -35.76 13.57
C ALA A 54 -6.37 -34.37 13.72
N LEU A 55 -5.51 -33.96 12.79
CA LEU A 55 -4.76 -32.71 12.84
C LEU A 55 -5.16 -31.84 11.66
N SER A 56 -5.56 -30.60 11.94
CA SER A 56 -5.91 -29.62 10.93
C SER A 56 -5.23 -28.29 11.23
N LEU A 57 -4.73 -27.64 10.18
CA LEU A 57 -4.46 -26.21 10.25
C LEU A 57 -5.78 -25.50 9.92
N PRO A 58 -6.14 -24.42 10.62
CA PRO A 58 -7.28 -23.62 10.24
C PRO A 58 -7.08 -23.23 8.77
N GLU A 59 -8.07 -23.53 7.93
CA GLU A 59 -8.06 -23.11 6.54
C GLU A 59 -7.72 -21.61 6.54
N ARG A 60 -6.73 -21.21 5.73
CA ARG A 60 -6.52 -19.79 5.46
C ARG A 60 -7.87 -19.26 5.03
N GLU A 61 -8.46 -18.39 5.83
CA GLU A 61 -9.75 -17.75 5.52
C GLU A 61 -9.72 -17.40 4.04
N VAL A 62 -10.58 -18.08 3.27
CA VAL A 62 -10.76 -17.80 1.86
C VAL A 62 -11.13 -16.33 1.84
N VAL A 63 -10.22 -15.53 1.29
CA VAL A 63 -10.35 -14.09 1.23
C VAL A 63 -11.76 -13.80 0.74
N GLU A 64 -12.58 -13.18 1.59
CA GLU A 64 -13.96 -12.79 1.24
C GLU A 64 -13.96 -12.24 -0.18
N GLU A 65 -14.83 -12.78 -1.04
CA GLU A 65 -15.05 -12.23 -2.38
C GLU A 65 -15.49 -10.77 -2.19
N VAL A 66 -14.52 -9.87 -2.31
CA VAL A 66 -14.78 -8.44 -2.17
C VAL A 66 -15.63 -8.06 -3.36
N ASP A 67 -16.81 -7.49 -3.12
CA ASP A 67 -17.67 -6.96 -4.18
C ASP A 67 -16.94 -5.81 -4.91
N LEU A 68 -16.31 -6.15 -6.03
CA LEU A 68 -15.47 -5.26 -6.83
C LEU A 68 -16.28 -4.15 -7.51
N SER A 69 -17.61 -4.31 -7.63
CA SER A 69 -18.48 -3.38 -8.35
C SER A 69 -18.58 -2.00 -7.71
N GLN A 70 -18.31 -1.92 -6.40
CA GLN A 70 -18.40 -0.69 -5.62
C GLN A 70 -17.16 0.19 -5.75
N TYR A 71 -16.09 -0.33 -6.36
CA TYR A 71 -14.82 0.38 -6.43
C TYR A 71 -14.71 1.20 -7.71
N GLN A 72 -14.60 2.52 -7.57
CA GLN A 72 -14.51 3.42 -8.72
C GLN A 72 -13.52 4.56 -8.49
N GLY A 73 -12.82 4.92 -9.57
CA GLY A 73 -11.96 6.09 -9.61
C GLY A 73 -10.48 5.79 -9.41
N VAL A 74 -9.67 6.69 -9.95
CA VAL A 74 -8.21 6.66 -9.87
C VAL A 74 -7.78 7.70 -8.86
N TRP A 75 -7.03 7.27 -7.85
CA TRP A 75 -6.51 8.14 -6.82
C TRP A 75 -5.01 8.30 -6.94
N PHE A 76 -4.52 9.48 -6.59
CA PHE A 76 -3.09 9.69 -6.38
C PHE A 76 -2.85 10.51 -5.12
N TRP A 77 -1.74 10.23 -4.43
CA TRP A 77 -1.33 10.99 -3.27
C TRP A 77 -0.41 12.15 -3.68
N VAL A 78 -0.71 13.35 -3.16
CA VAL A 78 0.14 14.52 -3.35
C VAL A 78 1.10 14.60 -2.17
N GLU A 79 2.37 14.33 -2.46
CA GLU A 79 3.43 14.49 -1.50
C GLU A 79 3.75 15.97 -1.31
N GLN A 80 3.65 16.45 -0.06
CA GLN A 80 4.00 17.82 0.31
C GLN A 80 5.14 17.85 1.33
N PHE A 81 6.02 18.84 1.23
CA PHE A 81 7.04 19.15 2.22
C PHE A 81 7.04 20.65 2.50
N ARG A 82 6.88 21.05 3.77
CA ARG A 82 6.87 22.46 4.19
C ARG A 82 5.89 23.34 3.39
N GLY A 83 4.75 22.78 2.98
CA GLY A 83 3.72 23.49 2.22
C GLY A 83 3.98 23.59 0.70
N GLU A 84 5.01 22.91 0.19
CA GLU A 84 5.28 22.79 -1.24
C GLU A 84 5.07 21.34 -1.70
N ALA A 85 4.40 21.17 -2.84
CA ALA A 85 4.21 19.86 -3.44
C ALA A 85 5.48 19.38 -4.15
N HIS A 86 5.84 18.12 -3.95
CA HIS A 86 6.96 17.52 -4.64
C HIS A 86 6.60 17.27 -6.13
N PRO A 87 7.50 17.53 -7.10
CA PRO A 87 7.22 17.40 -8.54
C PRO A 87 6.69 16.03 -8.98
N ILE A 88 7.10 14.97 -8.28
CA ILE A 88 6.61 13.60 -8.51
C ILE A 88 5.08 13.50 -8.46
N SER A 89 4.42 14.31 -7.64
CA SER A 89 2.96 14.31 -7.50
C SER A 89 2.28 14.76 -8.80
N TRP A 90 2.91 15.65 -9.56
CA TRP A 90 2.39 16.17 -10.82
C TRP A 90 2.60 15.18 -11.97
N GLU A 91 3.73 14.45 -11.97
CA GLU A 91 3.94 13.29 -12.86
C GLU A 91 2.83 12.24 -12.63
N MET A 92 2.44 12.00 -11.37
CA MET A 92 1.34 11.08 -11.03
C MET A 92 -0.01 11.60 -11.50
N ALA A 93 -0.24 12.92 -11.44
CA ALA A 93 -1.47 13.51 -11.95
C ALA A 93 -1.61 13.27 -13.46
N GLY A 94 -0.51 13.46 -14.23
CA GLY A 94 -0.49 13.21 -15.67
C GLY A 94 -0.81 11.75 -16.00
N LYS A 95 -0.08 10.80 -15.39
CA LYS A 95 -0.34 9.38 -15.63
C LYS A 95 -1.71 8.93 -15.12
N GLY A 96 -2.12 9.46 -13.96
CA GLY A 96 -3.43 9.20 -13.37
C GLY A 96 -4.58 9.65 -14.26
N ARG A 97 -4.44 10.79 -14.96
CA ARG A 97 -5.42 11.29 -15.93
C ARG A 97 -5.56 10.34 -17.11
N GLU A 98 -4.44 9.90 -17.69
CA GLU A 98 -4.45 8.92 -18.79
C GLU A 98 -5.17 7.63 -18.39
N LEU A 99 -4.91 7.13 -17.17
CA LEU A 99 -5.57 5.94 -16.64
C LEU A 99 -7.07 6.18 -16.39
N ALA A 100 -7.41 7.34 -15.83
CA ALA A 100 -8.79 7.73 -15.56
C ALA A 100 -9.61 7.84 -16.85
N ASP A 101 -9.04 8.42 -17.91
CA ASP A 101 -9.67 8.53 -19.24
C ASP A 101 -9.90 7.17 -19.88
N ARG A 102 -8.93 6.25 -19.80
CA ARG A 102 -9.07 4.88 -20.31
C ARG A 102 -10.15 4.09 -19.56
N LEU A 103 -10.30 4.30 -18.25
CA LEU A 103 -11.34 3.63 -17.43
C LEU A 103 -12.71 4.32 -17.53
N GLY A 104 -12.77 5.56 -18.01
CA GLY A 104 -13.97 6.40 -17.99
C GLY A 104 -14.35 6.85 -16.57
N THR A 105 -13.35 7.10 -15.71
CA THR A 105 -13.56 7.46 -14.31
C THR A 105 -12.94 8.82 -13.96
N ILE A 106 -13.21 9.30 -12.74
CA ILE A 106 -12.67 10.56 -12.24
C ILE A 106 -11.29 10.38 -11.61
N LEU A 107 -10.43 11.39 -11.78
CA LEU A 107 -9.14 11.47 -11.10
C LEU A 107 -9.31 12.21 -9.77
N THR A 108 -8.93 11.56 -8.67
CA THR A 108 -8.98 12.14 -7.32
C THR A 108 -7.58 12.33 -6.74
N ALA A 109 -7.23 13.55 -6.32
CA ALA A 109 -6.01 13.85 -5.58
C ALA A 109 -6.25 13.76 -4.07
N CYS A 110 -5.34 13.13 -3.32
CA CYS A 110 -5.35 13.13 -1.86
C CYS A 110 -4.26 14.08 -1.35
N VAL A 111 -4.66 15.20 -0.75
CA VAL A 111 -3.78 16.24 -0.21
C VAL A 111 -3.92 16.26 1.31
N LEU A 112 -2.84 15.91 2.00
CA LEU A 112 -2.76 15.86 3.47
C LEU A 112 -1.67 16.82 3.93
N GLY A 113 -1.97 17.66 4.92
CA GLY A 113 -0.97 18.57 5.48
C GLY A 113 -1.60 19.65 6.37
N HIS A 114 -0.89 20.76 6.55
CA HIS A 114 -1.35 21.93 7.27
C HIS A 114 -1.22 23.17 6.37
N LYS A 115 -2.30 23.95 6.21
CA LYS A 115 -2.40 25.11 5.30
C LYS A 115 -2.14 24.76 3.83
N VAL A 116 -2.69 23.62 3.39
CA VAL A 116 -2.43 23.04 2.05
C VAL A 116 -3.52 23.33 1.03
N GLU A 117 -4.40 24.29 1.30
CA GLU A 117 -5.43 24.75 0.34
C GLU A 117 -4.85 25.18 -1.01
N LYS A 118 -3.67 25.80 -1.01
CA LYS A 118 -2.97 26.19 -2.25
C LYS A 118 -2.58 24.98 -3.10
N ILE A 119 -2.14 23.90 -2.45
CA ILE A 119 -1.75 22.66 -3.12
C ILE A 119 -2.98 21.96 -3.70
N ALA A 120 -4.12 22.00 -3.00
CA ALA A 120 -5.37 21.46 -3.51
C ALA A 120 -5.78 22.16 -4.81
N GLN A 121 -5.65 23.49 -4.88
CA GLN A 121 -5.93 24.24 -6.10
C GLN A 121 -4.94 23.88 -7.23
N GLN A 122 -3.64 23.74 -6.91
CA GLN A 122 -2.64 23.31 -7.88
C GLN A 122 -2.95 21.91 -8.44
N ALA A 123 -3.38 20.96 -7.61
CA ALA A 123 -3.73 19.62 -8.06
C ALA A 123 -4.87 19.62 -9.09
N ILE A 124 -5.83 20.53 -8.97
CA ILE A 124 -6.91 20.72 -9.96
C ILE A 124 -6.32 21.20 -11.30
N TYR A 125 -5.39 22.15 -11.26
CA TYR A 125 -4.75 22.67 -12.48
C TYR A 125 -3.93 21.62 -13.21
N TYR A 126 -3.33 20.67 -12.48
CA TYR A 126 -2.61 19.54 -13.06
C TYR A 126 -3.51 18.37 -13.52
N GLY A 127 -4.84 18.52 -13.45
CA GLY A 127 -5.79 17.59 -14.07
C GLY A 127 -6.66 16.77 -13.13
N ALA A 128 -6.60 17.00 -11.81
CA ALA A 128 -7.49 16.34 -10.86
C ALA A 128 -8.93 16.89 -10.94
N ASP A 129 -9.92 16.01 -11.03
CA ASP A 129 -11.34 16.41 -11.04
C ASP A 129 -11.88 16.61 -9.62
N ARG A 130 -11.33 15.84 -8.68
CA ARG A 130 -11.70 15.86 -7.26
C ARG A 130 -10.46 15.89 -6.38
N VAL A 131 -10.52 16.61 -5.27
CA VAL A 131 -9.43 16.69 -4.29
C VAL A 131 -9.97 16.41 -2.90
N PHE A 132 -9.44 15.39 -2.23
CA PHE A 132 -9.60 15.22 -0.78
C PHE A 132 -8.57 16.08 -0.08
N LEU A 133 -9.06 17.08 0.65
CA LEU A 133 -8.26 18.00 1.44
C LEU A 133 -8.43 17.66 2.91
N VAL A 134 -7.34 17.24 3.55
CA VAL A 134 -7.27 17.10 5.00
C VAL A 134 -6.25 18.12 5.50
N ASP A 135 -6.76 19.21 6.08
CA ASP A 135 -5.97 20.29 6.64
C ASP A 135 -6.03 20.20 8.17
N ASP A 136 -4.94 19.74 8.77
CA ASP A 136 -4.83 19.63 10.23
C ASP A 136 -3.40 19.94 10.71
N PRO A 137 -3.23 20.67 11.83
CA PRO A 137 -1.92 20.94 12.42
C PRO A 137 -1.08 19.69 12.70
N SER A 138 -1.70 18.56 13.07
CA SER A 138 -1.00 17.30 13.33
C SER A 138 -0.31 16.73 12.08
N LEU A 139 -0.77 17.09 10.89
CA LEU A 139 -0.22 16.65 9.61
C LEU A 139 0.85 17.60 9.05
N HIS A 140 1.21 18.67 9.78
CA HIS A 140 2.27 19.60 9.39
C HIS A 140 3.59 18.88 9.06
N VAL A 141 3.95 17.88 9.87
CA VAL A 141 5.13 17.04 9.65
C VAL A 141 4.68 15.65 9.17
N TYR A 142 5.36 15.15 8.12
CA TYR A 142 5.15 13.79 7.66
C TYR A 142 5.49 12.79 8.76
N ARG A 143 4.50 11.99 9.14
CA ARG A 143 4.61 10.85 10.04
C ARG A 143 3.74 9.73 9.47
N THR A 144 4.27 8.51 9.46
CA THR A 144 3.65 7.39 8.74
C THR A 144 2.27 7.07 9.27
N ASP A 145 2.09 7.01 10.59
CA ASP A 145 0.82 6.61 11.21
C ASP A 145 -0.35 7.55 10.92
N PRO A 146 -0.29 8.88 11.18
CA PRO A 146 -1.41 9.79 10.91
C PRO A 146 -1.77 9.87 9.42
N TYR A 147 -0.78 9.84 8.54
CA TYR A 147 -1.02 9.82 7.10
C TYR A 147 -1.67 8.50 6.68
N ALA A 148 -1.15 7.35 7.13
CA ALA A 148 -1.69 6.05 6.78
C ALA A 148 -3.10 5.83 7.35
N ALA A 149 -3.36 6.22 8.60
CA ALA A 149 -4.69 6.08 9.22
C ALA A 149 -5.75 6.89 8.46
N THR A 150 -5.42 8.14 8.12
CA THR A 150 -6.32 9.03 7.39
C THR A 150 -6.58 8.50 5.97
N LEU A 151 -5.54 8.09 5.24
CA LEU A 151 -5.71 7.51 3.90
C LEU A 151 -6.51 6.21 3.95
N VAL A 152 -6.28 5.34 4.93
CA VAL A 152 -7.04 4.10 5.09
C VAL A 152 -8.52 4.40 5.35
N ALA A 153 -8.84 5.39 6.17
CA ALA A 153 -10.23 5.79 6.40
C ALA A 153 -10.91 6.33 5.13
N LEU A 154 -10.21 7.18 4.37
CA LEU A 154 -10.69 7.70 3.09
C LEU A 154 -10.93 6.58 2.08
N VAL A 155 -9.98 5.66 1.94
CA VAL A 155 -10.09 4.51 1.04
C VAL A 155 -11.24 3.60 1.43
N LYS A 156 -11.46 3.36 2.74
CA LYS A 156 -12.60 2.57 3.22
C LYS A 156 -13.95 3.24 2.96
N LYS A 157 -14.02 4.57 3.09
CA LYS A 157 -15.25 5.36 2.89
C LYS A 157 -15.65 5.47 1.42
N TYR A 158 -14.69 5.74 0.54
CA TYR A 158 -14.97 6.06 -0.88
C TYR A 158 -14.57 4.96 -1.87
N LYS A 159 -13.87 3.91 -1.43
CA LYS A 159 -13.54 2.70 -2.19
C LYS A 159 -12.97 2.98 -3.61
N PRO A 160 -11.76 3.53 -3.75
CA PRO A 160 -11.11 3.70 -5.05
C PRO A 160 -10.72 2.39 -5.73
N GLU A 161 -10.74 2.38 -7.06
CA GLU A 161 -10.28 1.23 -7.85
C GLU A 161 -8.74 1.15 -7.91
N ILE A 162 -8.09 2.29 -8.14
CA ILE A 162 -6.64 2.41 -8.28
C ILE A 162 -6.13 3.49 -7.32
N PHE A 163 -4.98 3.24 -6.68
CA PHE A 163 -4.31 4.23 -5.85
C PHE A 163 -2.80 4.29 -6.12
N ILE A 164 -2.33 5.44 -6.61
CA ILE A 164 -0.96 5.66 -7.08
C ILE A 164 -0.21 6.57 -6.11
N LEU A 165 1.03 6.22 -5.79
CA LEU A 165 1.91 7.02 -4.96
C LEU A 165 3.27 7.22 -5.66
N GLY A 166 3.94 8.33 -5.38
CA GLY A 166 5.32 8.52 -5.82
C GLY A 166 6.28 7.57 -5.08
N ALA A 167 7.28 7.01 -5.77
CA ALA A 167 8.31 6.16 -5.16
C ALA A 167 9.43 6.96 -4.48
N SER A 168 9.08 8.05 -3.78
CA SER A 168 10.00 8.78 -2.91
C SER A 168 10.25 8.00 -1.61
N THR A 169 11.17 8.46 -0.76
CA THR A 169 11.37 7.87 0.57
C THR A 169 10.08 7.85 1.39
N ARG A 170 9.30 8.93 1.34
CA ARG A 170 8.01 9.04 2.07
C ARG A 170 6.91 8.23 1.41
N GLY A 171 6.82 8.25 0.08
CA GLY A 171 5.79 7.51 -0.63
C GLY A 171 5.98 5.99 -0.57
N ARG A 172 7.24 5.51 -0.57
CA ARG A 172 7.56 4.08 -0.36
C ARG A 172 7.18 3.61 1.04
N ASP A 173 7.45 4.42 2.05
CA ASP A 173 7.08 4.16 3.44
C ASP A 173 5.54 4.15 3.61
N LEU A 174 4.88 5.22 3.16
CA LEU A 174 3.42 5.36 3.26
C LEU A 174 2.67 4.25 2.51
N ALA A 175 3.08 3.94 1.28
CA ALA A 175 2.43 2.91 0.47
C ALA A 175 2.48 1.54 1.14
N GLY A 176 3.63 1.17 1.74
CA GLY A 176 3.78 -0.09 2.45
C GLY A 176 2.85 -0.19 3.67
N SER A 177 2.77 0.88 4.45
CA SER A 177 1.89 0.95 5.63
C SER A 177 0.40 0.86 5.23
N VAL A 178 -0.01 1.62 4.22
CA VAL A 178 -1.40 1.65 3.74
C VAL A 178 -1.81 0.31 3.13
N ALA A 179 -0.97 -0.30 2.28
CA ALA A 179 -1.27 -1.59 1.66
C ALA A 179 -1.45 -2.71 2.68
N THR A 180 -0.62 -2.72 3.72
CA THR A 180 -0.71 -3.69 4.82
C THR A 180 -2.00 -3.53 5.62
N LYS A 181 -2.38 -2.29 5.97
CA LYS A 181 -3.63 -2.00 6.71
C LYS A 181 -4.88 -2.31 5.88
N LEU A 182 -4.82 -2.16 4.57
CA LEU A 182 -5.92 -2.48 3.64
C LEU A 182 -5.94 -3.94 3.18
N ARG A 183 -4.89 -4.72 3.49
CA ARG A 183 -4.71 -6.10 3.00
C ARG A 183 -4.81 -6.21 1.46
N THR A 184 -4.21 -5.25 0.75
CA THR A 184 -4.21 -5.21 -0.73
C THR A 184 -2.80 -5.37 -1.31
N GLY A 185 -2.71 -5.61 -2.62
CA GLY A 185 -1.45 -5.72 -3.35
C GLY A 185 -0.82 -4.35 -3.63
N LEU A 186 0.50 -4.27 -3.51
CA LEU A 186 1.31 -3.08 -3.82
C LEU A 186 2.46 -3.45 -4.75
N THR A 187 2.54 -2.82 -5.92
CA THR A 187 3.72 -2.93 -6.79
C THR A 187 4.64 -1.75 -6.57
N ALA A 188 5.89 -2.04 -6.21
CA ALA A 188 6.88 -1.01 -5.91
C ALA A 188 7.67 -0.58 -7.16
N ASP A 189 7.92 0.73 -7.27
CA ASP A 189 8.87 1.34 -8.20
C ASP A 189 8.55 1.03 -9.68
N CYS A 190 7.30 1.22 -10.05
CA CYS A 190 6.79 0.98 -11.40
C CYS A 190 7.36 2.00 -12.39
N THR A 191 7.70 1.49 -13.58
CA THR A 191 8.13 2.29 -14.73
C THR A 191 7.08 2.34 -15.83
N GLY A 192 6.04 1.50 -15.73
CA GLY A 192 4.92 1.49 -16.67
C GLY A 192 3.63 1.18 -15.93
N LEU A 193 2.59 1.93 -16.25
CA LEU A 193 1.23 1.69 -15.81
C LEU A 193 0.33 1.69 -17.04
N ASP A 194 -0.43 0.63 -17.22
CA ASP A 194 -1.43 0.55 -18.28
C ASP A 194 -2.66 -0.19 -17.79
N ILE A 195 -3.80 0.00 -18.45
CA ILE A 195 -5.02 -0.73 -18.20
C ILE A 195 -5.19 -1.77 -19.28
N ASP A 196 -5.44 -2.99 -18.84
CA ASP A 196 -5.81 -4.07 -19.75
C ASP A 196 -7.24 -3.81 -20.30
N PRO A 197 -7.42 -3.73 -21.64
CA PRO A 197 -8.72 -3.44 -22.23
C PRO A 197 -9.76 -4.54 -22.00
N GLU A 198 -9.34 -5.79 -21.77
CA GLU A 198 -10.26 -6.91 -21.58
C GLU A 198 -10.63 -7.10 -20.10
N THR A 199 -9.64 -7.04 -19.22
CA THR A 199 -9.83 -7.33 -17.79
C THR A 199 -10.08 -6.09 -16.94
N ARG A 200 -9.87 -4.88 -17.50
CA ARG A 200 -9.88 -3.59 -16.78
C ARG A 200 -8.91 -3.52 -15.60
N LEU A 201 -7.95 -4.45 -15.51
CA LEU A 201 -6.96 -4.49 -14.44
C LEU A 201 -5.77 -3.59 -14.76
N LEU A 202 -5.13 -3.07 -13.71
CA LEU A 202 -3.94 -2.24 -13.83
C LEU A 202 -2.71 -3.14 -14.03
N ARG A 203 -2.14 -3.09 -15.23
CA ARG A 203 -0.84 -3.67 -15.59
C ARG A 203 0.27 -2.79 -15.03
N GLN A 204 0.94 -3.30 -14.00
CA GLN A 204 2.00 -2.60 -13.29
C GLN A 204 3.34 -3.19 -13.70
N THR A 205 4.05 -2.49 -14.59
CA THR A 205 5.36 -2.93 -15.09
C THR A 205 6.46 -2.31 -14.26
N ARG A 206 7.32 -3.16 -13.68
CA ARG A 206 8.49 -2.72 -12.92
C ARG A 206 9.76 -3.50 -13.29
N PRO A 207 10.94 -2.87 -13.19
CA PRO A 207 12.21 -3.57 -13.21
C PRO A 207 12.44 -4.35 -11.90
N ALA A 208 12.91 -5.58 -12.02
CA ALA A 208 13.37 -6.44 -10.94
C ALA A 208 14.83 -6.87 -11.22
N PHE A 209 15.50 -7.44 -10.20
CA PHE A 209 16.88 -7.94 -10.30
C PHE A 209 17.86 -6.91 -10.90
N GLY A 210 17.91 -5.72 -10.30
CA GLY A 210 18.82 -4.65 -10.73
C GLY A 210 18.48 -4.03 -12.09
N GLY A 211 17.29 -4.27 -12.64
CA GLY A 211 16.88 -3.78 -13.95
C GLY A 211 16.92 -4.80 -15.07
N ASN A 212 17.41 -6.02 -14.81
CA ASN A 212 17.58 -7.04 -15.84
C ASN A 212 16.28 -7.75 -16.24
N ILE A 213 15.29 -7.76 -15.35
CA ILE A 213 14.01 -8.44 -15.59
C ILE A 213 12.90 -7.41 -15.51
N MET A 214 12.07 -7.33 -16.55
CA MET A 214 10.84 -6.55 -16.52
C MET A 214 9.69 -7.48 -16.14
N ALA A 215 9.03 -7.19 -15.03
CA ALA A 215 7.88 -7.94 -14.56
C ALA A 215 6.63 -7.07 -14.66
N THR A 216 5.56 -7.61 -15.25
CA THR A 216 4.24 -6.99 -15.21
C THR A 216 3.40 -7.74 -14.19
N ILE A 217 2.99 -7.02 -13.14
CA ILE A 217 2.26 -7.56 -12.00
C ILE A 217 0.81 -7.09 -12.09
N LEU A 218 -0.11 -7.99 -11.78
CA LEU A 218 -1.55 -7.76 -11.76
C LEU A 218 -2.10 -8.09 -10.37
N CYS A 219 -3.11 -7.33 -9.94
CA CYS A 219 -3.82 -7.59 -8.68
C CYS A 219 -5.31 -7.85 -8.97
N PRO A 220 -5.69 -9.11 -9.28
CA PRO A 220 -7.07 -9.41 -9.70
C PRO A 220 -8.07 -9.29 -8.55
N ASN A 221 -7.73 -9.84 -7.38
CA ASN A 221 -8.71 -10.15 -6.31
C ASN A 221 -8.80 -9.11 -5.18
N ARG A 222 -7.97 -8.05 -5.20
CA ARG A 222 -7.91 -7.06 -4.11
C ARG A 222 -8.03 -5.64 -4.65
N ARG A 223 -8.61 -4.75 -3.82
CA ARG A 223 -8.75 -3.32 -4.10
C ARG A 223 -8.41 -2.49 -2.84
N PRO A 224 -7.90 -1.26 -2.99
CA PRO A 224 -7.49 -0.63 -4.25
C PRO A 224 -6.25 -1.31 -4.86
N GLN A 225 -6.11 -1.25 -6.18
CA GLN A 225 -4.87 -1.65 -6.85
C GLN A 225 -3.82 -0.57 -6.60
N MET A 226 -2.78 -0.91 -5.82
CA MET A 226 -1.79 0.09 -5.41
C MET A 226 -0.48 -0.06 -6.16
N ALA A 227 0.08 1.07 -6.60
CA ALA A 227 1.40 1.14 -7.22
C ALA A 227 2.19 2.34 -6.70
N THR A 228 3.48 2.14 -6.40
CA THR A 228 4.42 3.26 -6.34
C THR A 228 5.14 3.42 -7.68
N VAL A 229 5.35 4.66 -8.10
CA VAL A 229 5.91 4.97 -9.42
C VAL A 229 7.23 5.70 -9.29
N ARG A 230 8.20 5.28 -10.09
CA ARG A 230 9.53 5.88 -10.12
C ARG A 230 9.49 7.34 -10.59
N HIS A 231 10.30 8.18 -9.95
CA HIS A 231 10.45 9.58 -10.34
C HIS A 231 10.99 9.73 -11.77
N ARG A 232 10.51 10.74 -12.52
CA ARG A 232 10.93 11.11 -13.88
C ARG A 232 10.65 10.06 -14.96
N VAL A 233 9.75 9.12 -14.70
CA VAL A 233 9.30 8.15 -15.71
C VAL A 233 8.19 8.73 -16.57
N PHE A 234 7.29 9.52 -15.97
CA PHE A 234 6.15 10.09 -16.66
C PHE A 234 6.34 11.60 -16.85
N GLU A 235 5.74 12.12 -17.92
CA GLU A 235 5.77 13.54 -18.22
C GLU A 235 4.80 14.29 -17.31
N MET A 236 5.25 15.46 -16.83
CA MET A 236 4.42 16.36 -16.05
C MET A 236 3.47 17.11 -17.00
N PRO A 237 2.15 17.10 -16.75
CA PRO A 237 1.21 17.85 -17.56
C PRO A 237 1.39 19.36 -17.34
N GLU A 238 1.10 20.15 -18.38
CA GLU A 238 1.06 21.61 -18.26
C GLU A 238 -0.14 22.04 -17.40
N PRO A 239 0.06 22.96 -16.43
CA PRO A 239 -1.01 23.38 -15.53
C PRO A 239 -2.05 24.21 -16.28
N ASP A 240 -3.30 23.77 -16.26
CA ASP A 240 -4.43 24.48 -16.84
C ASP A 240 -5.24 25.17 -15.74
N THR A 241 -5.12 26.49 -15.67
CA THR A 241 -5.81 27.33 -14.68
C THR A 241 -7.31 27.50 -14.94
N SER A 242 -7.80 27.07 -16.10
CA SER A 242 -9.22 27.12 -16.45
C SER A 242 -10.03 25.97 -15.86
N ARG A 243 -9.36 24.90 -15.41
CA ARG A 243 -10.04 23.74 -14.83
C ARG A 243 -10.68 24.06 -13.49
N GLN A 244 -11.91 23.58 -13.32
CA GLN A 244 -12.61 23.57 -12.04
C GLN A 244 -12.71 22.13 -11.55
N GLY A 245 -12.50 21.94 -10.25
CA GLY A 245 -12.55 20.64 -9.59
C GLY A 245 -13.27 20.75 -8.24
N GLN A 246 -13.72 19.62 -7.73
CA GLN A 246 -14.42 19.55 -6.45
C GLN A 246 -13.44 19.32 -5.31
N ILE A 247 -13.38 20.24 -4.35
CA ILE A 247 -12.61 20.07 -3.12
C ILE A 247 -13.53 19.53 -2.03
N ILE A 248 -13.24 18.33 -1.52
CA ILE A 248 -13.95 17.70 -0.40
C ILE A 248 -13.04 17.77 0.82
N ARG A 249 -13.50 18.47 1.86
CA ARG A 249 -12.79 18.57 3.13
C ARG A 249 -13.16 17.39 4.01
N GLU A 250 -12.16 16.72 4.55
CA GLU A 250 -12.32 15.60 5.47
C GLU A 250 -11.46 15.84 6.70
N GLU A 251 -11.90 15.30 7.84
CA GLU A 251 -11.22 15.45 9.12
C GLU A 251 -10.17 14.34 9.30
N PRO A 252 -9.05 14.62 9.98
CA PRO A 252 -8.06 13.60 10.31
C PRO A 252 -8.65 12.60 11.32
N VAL A 253 -8.14 11.37 11.27
CA VAL A 253 -8.64 10.29 12.14
C VAL A 253 -7.98 10.30 13.51
N MET A 254 -6.74 10.80 13.61
CA MET A 254 -5.96 10.75 14.85
C MET A 254 -5.61 12.15 15.34
N SER A 255 -5.75 12.34 16.65
CA SER A 255 -5.27 13.54 17.35
C SER A 255 -3.77 13.46 17.65
N GLU A 256 -3.13 14.62 17.85
CA GLU A 256 -1.68 14.72 18.08
C GLU A 256 -1.18 13.88 19.28
N GLU A 257 -2.04 13.65 20.27
CA GLU A 257 -1.76 12.91 21.50
C GLU A 257 -1.57 11.40 21.30
N GLU A 258 -2.16 10.82 20.25
CA GLU A 258 -2.07 9.39 19.95
C GLU A 258 -0.82 9.04 19.13
N ILE A 259 -0.10 10.06 18.65
CA ILE A 259 1.02 9.87 17.74
C ILE A 259 2.29 9.54 18.53
N ALA A 260 2.72 8.28 18.45
CA ALA A 260 3.91 7.78 19.15
C ALA A 260 5.21 8.47 18.69
N ILE A 261 5.30 8.86 17.42
CA ILE A 261 6.51 9.44 16.83
C ILE A 261 6.48 10.96 16.92
N LYS A 262 7.51 11.52 17.56
CA LYS A 262 7.76 12.97 17.63
C LYS A 262 9.03 13.30 16.86
N VAL A 263 8.91 14.23 15.91
CA VAL A 263 10.07 14.74 15.17
C VAL A 263 10.67 15.88 15.98
N VAL A 264 11.92 15.71 16.40
CA VAL A 264 12.62 16.67 17.27
C VAL A 264 13.22 17.81 16.45
N ASP A 265 13.90 17.50 15.35
CA ASP A 265 14.57 18.50 14.51
C ASP A 265 14.76 18.00 13.07
N PHE A 266 14.96 18.94 12.15
CA PHE A 266 15.31 18.69 10.76
C PHE A 266 16.69 19.28 10.46
N ILE A 267 17.69 18.41 10.30
CA ILE A 267 19.02 18.83 9.88
C ILE A 267 19.01 18.94 8.35
N ALA A 268 18.94 20.17 7.84
CA ALA A 268 19.14 20.44 6.43
C ALA A 268 20.64 20.62 6.17
N GLU A 269 21.24 19.75 5.36
CA GLU A 269 22.57 20.02 4.81
C GLU A 269 22.43 21.07 3.71
N GLU A 270 22.74 22.33 4.02
CA GLU A 270 22.87 23.39 3.01
C GLU A 270 24.18 23.20 2.22
N GLY A 271 24.09 23.18 0.89
CA GLY A 271 25.26 23.36 0.02
C GLY A 271 25.52 22.30 -1.07
N LYS A 272 24.68 21.28 -1.23
CA LYS A 272 24.77 20.36 -2.37
C LYS A 272 23.48 20.38 -3.17
N VAL A 273 23.57 20.73 -4.45
CA VAL A 273 22.52 20.37 -5.41
C VAL A 273 22.36 18.85 -5.28
N SER A 274 21.16 18.41 -4.88
CA SER A 274 20.83 16.99 -4.84
C SER A 274 21.08 16.41 -6.24
N LEU A 275 21.93 15.38 -6.34
CA LEU A 275 22.18 14.69 -7.61
C LEU A 275 20.87 14.18 -8.24
N ALA A 276 19.86 13.87 -7.42
CA ALA A 276 18.55 13.44 -7.87
C ALA A 276 17.76 14.57 -8.56
N ASP A 277 17.99 15.83 -8.18
CA ASP A 277 17.30 17.00 -8.72
C ASP A 277 18.06 17.67 -9.87
N ALA A 278 19.33 17.33 -10.05
CA ALA A 278 20.16 17.87 -11.12
C ALA A 278 19.58 17.55 -12.51
N LYS A 279 19.53 18.57 -13.38
CA LYS A 279 19.16 18.42 -14.81
C LYS A 279 20.31 17.87 -15.65
N ILE A 280 21.55 18.17 -15.26
CA ILE A 280 22.76 17.79 -15.96
C ILE A 280 23.76 17.30 -14.90
N ILE A 281 24.29 16.10 -15.08
CA ILE A 281 25.31 15.51 -14.22
C ILE A 281 26.60 15.43 -15.02
N VAL A 282 27.65 16.10 -14.57
CA VAL A 282 29.01 15.95 -15.11
C VAL A 282 29.81 15.19 -14.07
N SER A 283 30.21 13.96 -14.40
CA SER A 283 31.02 13.10 -13.53
C SER A 283 32.45 13.04 -14.05
N GLY A 284 33.42 13.37 -13.20
CA GLY A 284 34.84 13.10 -13.44
C GLY A 284 35.27 11.86 -12.67
N GLY A 285 35.91 10.91 -13.35
CA GLY A 285 36.51 9.71 -12.76
C GLY A 285 38.02 9.77 -12.75
#